data_AF-A0A8T4S7K7-F1
#
_entry.id   AF-A0A8T4S7K7-F1
#
_cell.length_a   1.000
_cell.length_b   1.000
_cell.length_c   1.000
_cell.angle_alpha   90.00
_cell.angle_beta   90.00
_cell.angle_gamma   90.00
#
_symmetry.space_group_name_H-M   'P 1'
#
loop_
_entity.id
_entity.type
_entity.pdbx_description
1 polymer ?
#
loop_
_entity_poly.entity_id
_entity_poly.type
_entity_poly.pdbx_seq_one_letter_code
_entity_poly.pdbx_strand_id
1 'polypeptide(L)' 'MKRLHTRVKRLLGVTKSRWGLRNTEKKSRPRTFLTEEKAREYATGTMKLSDSSYTIASAKRDKKFKIVPNEKAE' A
#
# COMPACT_ATOMS: atom_id res chain seq x y z
N MET A 1 -0.15 -21.25 -28.20
CA MET A 1 -1.37 -20.40 -28.13
C MET A 1 -1.44 -19.49 -29.35
N LYS A 2 -2.49 -19.60 -30.18
CA LYS A 2 -2.71 -18.69 -31.33
C LYS A 2 -3.19 -17.33 -30.84
N ARG A 3 -2.62 -16.22 -31.34
CA ARG A 3 -3.00 -14.85 -30.98
C ARG A 3 -4.26 -14.44 -31.76
N LEU A 4 -5.28 -13.94 -31.07
CA LEU A 4 -6.49 -13.38 -31.69
C LEU A 4 -6.17 -12.08 -32.46
N HIS A 5 -6.72 -11.97 -33.68
CA HIS A 5 -6.61 -10.79 -34.53
C HIS A 5 -7.29 -9.55 -33.90
N THR A 6 -6.75 -8.36 -34.15
CA THR A 6 -7.19 -7.10 -33.53
C THR A 6 -8.62 -6.71 -33.92
N ARG A 7 -9.04 -6.94 -35.17
CA ARG A 7 -10.44 -6.72 -35.62
C ARG A 7 -11.45 -7.54 -34.80
N VAL A 8 -11.17 -8.82 -34.58
CA VAL A 8 -12.05 -9.72 -33.82
C VAL A 8 -12.13 -9.28 -32.35
N LYS A 9 -11.01 -8.84 -31.76
CA LYS A 9 -10.99 -8.28 -30.40
C LYS A 9 -11.87 -7.03 -30.25
N ARG A 10 -11.89 -6.15 -31.27
CA ARG A 10 -12.73 -4.94 -31.27
C ARG A 10 -14.21 -5.29 -31.37
N LEU A 11 -14.58 -6.25 -32.22
CA LEU A 11 -15.97 -6.73 -32.35
C LEU A 11 -16.50 -7.33 -31.04
N LEU A 12 -15.66 -8.08 -30.32
CA LEU A 12 -16.03 -8.72 -29.06
C LEU A 12 -15.92 -7.79 -27.83
N GLY A 13 -15.59 -6.50 -28.01
CA GLY A 13 -15.40 -5.56 -26.90
C GLY A 13 -14.20 -5.88 -25.99
N VAL A 14 -13.34 -6.83 -26.39
CA VAL A 14 -12.13 -7.24 -25.65
C VAL A 14 -11.00 -6.27 -25.98
N THR A 15 -11.16 -5.03 -25.53
CA THR A 15 -10.23 -3.91 -25.80
C THR A 15 -8.95 -3.99 -24.98
N LYS A 16 -9.00 -4.65 -23.82
CA LYS A 16 -7.85 -4.79 -22.93
C LYS A 16 -7.18 -6.14 -23.14
N SER A 17 -5.86 -6.11 -23.35
CA SER A 17 -5.07 -7.34 -23.31
C SER A 17 -5.25 -8.01 -21.95
N ARG A 18 -5.23 -9.36 -21.91
CA ARG A 18 -5.28 -10.16 -20.66
C ARG A 18 -4.21 -9.73 -19.63
N TRP A 19 -3.21 -8.96 -20.06
CA TRP A 19 -2.12 -8.39 -19.27
C TRP A 19 -2.51 -7.12 -18.50
N GLY A 20 -3.49 -6.33 -18.97
CA GLY A 20 -3.98 -5.13 -18.27
C GLY A 20 -4.94 -5.43 -17.12
N LEU A 21 -5.35 -6.70 -16.96
CA LEU A 21 -6.23 -7.20 -15.89
C LEU A 21 -5.45 -7.79 -14.70
N ARG A 22 -4.12 -7.95 -14.81
CA ARG A 22 -3.31 -8.45 -13.70
C ARG A 22 -3.02 -7.30 -12.73
N ASN A 23 -3.69 -7.34 -11.58
CA ASN A 23 -3.42 -6.57 -10.35
C ASN A 23 -3.97 -5.14 -10.29
N THR A 24 -5.29 -4.95 -10.36
CA THR A 24 -5.94 -3.71 -9.90
C THR A 24 -6.15 -3.65 -8.39
N GLU A 25 -5.96 -4.75 -7.66
CA GLU A 25 -5.90 -4.70 -6.20
C GLU A 25 -4.59 -4.03 -5.80
N LYS A 26 -4.69 -2.73 -5.50
CA LYS A 26 -3.61 -1.99 -4.86
C LYS A 26 -3.36 -2.65 -3.51
N LYS A 27 -2.32 -3.48 -3.40
CA LYS A 27 -1.87 -4.01 -2.11
C LYS A 27 -1.76 -2.84 -1.13
N SER A 28 -2.49 -2.89 -0.02
CA SER A 28 -2.42 -1.86 1.02
C SER A 28 -0.99 -1.85 1.55
N ARG A 29 -0.22 -0.83 1.18
CA ARG A 29 1.12 -0.62 1.71
C ARG A 29 0.98 0.19 2.99
N PRO A 30 1.74 -0.13 4.06
CA PRO A 30 1.73 0.69 5.27
C PRO A 30 2.11 2.13 4.90
N ARG A 31 1.37 3.08 5.46
CA ARG A 31 1.68 4.51 5.27
C ARG A 31 3.03 4.81 5.90
N THR A 32 3.87 5.53 5.16
CA THR A 32 5.23 5.89 5.59
C THR A 32 5.39 7.41 5.61
N PHE A 33 6.20 7.91 6.55
CA PHE A 33 6.46 9.33 6.78
C PHE A 33 7.94 9.65 6.56
N LEU A 34 8.26 10.93 6.29
CA LEU A 34 9.64 11.39 6.10
C LEU A 34 10.38 11.62 7.41
N THR A 35 9.67 11.99 8.48
CA THR A 35 10.23 12.27 9.81
C THR A 35 9.49 11.45 10.87
N GLU A 36 10.15 11.19 11.99
CA GLU A 36 9.55 10.52 13.15
C GLU A 36 8.42 11.34 13.75
N GLU A 37 8.59 12.66 13.85
CA GLU A 37 7.60 13.59 14.40
C GLU A 37 6.27 13.48 13.64
N LYS A 38 6.31 13.49 12.30
CA LYS A 38 5.10 13.34 11.47
C LYS A 38 4.45 11.96 11.62
N ALA A 39 5.25 10.93 11.91
CA ALA A 39 4.70 9.61 12.22
C ALA A 39 4.00 9.60 13.59
N ARG A 40 4.58 10.27 14.61
CA ARG A 40 3.95 10.43 15.93
C ARG A 40 2.66 11.23 15.86
N GLU A 41 2.68 12.40 15.22
CA GLU A 41 1.49 13.24 15.01
C GLU A 41 0.36 12.47 14.33
N TYR A 42 0.70 11.63 13.34
CA TYR A 42 -0.28 10.80 12.68
C TYR A 42 -0.84 9.70 13.60
N ALA A 43 0.02 9.04 14.36
CA ALA A 43 -0.37 7.98 15.30
C ALA A 43 -1.31 8.52 16.40
N THR A 44 -0.96 9.63 17.03
CA THR A 44 -1.74 10.23 18.12
C THR A 44 -2.97 10.97 17.60
N GLY A 45 -2.84 11.73 16.52
CA GLY A 45 -3.93 12.54 15.98
C GLY A 45 -4.98 11.74 15.23
N THR A 46 -4.57 10.91 14.26
CA THR A 46 -5.51 10.22 13.37
C THR A 46 -5.87 8.82 13.85
N MET A 47 -4.90 8.07 14.38
CA MET A 47 -5.13 6.70 14.85
C MET A 47 -5.47 6.64 16.34
N LYS A 48 -5.30 7.75 17.09
CA LYS A 48 -5.53 7.84 18.54
C LYS A 48 -4.84 6.73 19.34
N LEU A 49 -3.66 6.34 18.88
CA LEU A 49 -2.83 5.34 19.55
C LEU A 49 -2.12 5.99 20.75
N SER A 50 -2.11 5.31 21.89
CA SER A 50 -1.29 5.70 23.04
C SER A 50 0.18 5.42 22.73
N ASP A 51 1.11 6.19 23.30
CA ASP A 51 2.55 6.02 23.03
C ASP A 51 3.10 4.64 23.40
N SER A 52 2.42 3.89 24.29
CA SER A 52 2.76 2.51 24.62
C SER A 52 2.28 1.48 23.59
N SER A 53 1.26 1.82 22.80
CA SER A 53 0.59 0.91 21.87
C SER A 53 1.27 0.81 20.50
N TYR A 54 2.26 1.65 20.21
CA TYR A 54 2.97 1.63 18.92
C TYR A 54 4.46 1.95 19.05
N THR A 55 5.22 1.48 18.08
CA THR A 55 6.62 1.87 17.87
C THR A 55 6.80 2.45 16.48
N ILE A 56 7.79 3.33 16.33
CA ILE A 56 8.17 3.89 15.03
C ILE A 56 9.41 3.15 14.55
N ALA A 57 9.29 2.47 13.42
CA ALA A 57 10.39 1.74 12.80
C ALA A 57 10.78 2.38 11.46
N SER A 58 12.06 2.27 11.08
CA SER A 58 12.48 2.70 9.75
C SER A 58 12.05 1.69 8.68
N ALA A 59 11.53 2.22 7.57
CA ALA A 59 10.97 1.43 6.47
C ALA A 59 11.90 1.34 5.25
N LYS A 60 12.84 2.28 5.09
CA LYS A 60 13.82 2.30 3.99
C LYS A 60 15.11 3.01 4.41
N ARG A 61 16.08 2.28 4.98
CA ARG A 61 17.42 2.80 5.36
C ARG A 61 17.32 4.21 5.96
N ASP A 62 16.42 4.38 6.94
CA ASP A 62 16.18 5.63 7.68
C ASP A 62 15.70 6.84 6.87
N LYS A 63 15.35 6.66 5.59
CA LYS A 63 14.72 7.70 4.76
C LYS A 63 13.22 7.83 4.99
N LYS A 64 12.61 6.82 5.60
CA LYS A 64 11.17 6.75 5.84
C LYS A 64 10.87 6.00 7.14
N PHE A 65 9.83 6.44 7.83
CA PHE A 65 9.36 5.89 9.08
C PHE A 65 7.96 5.32 8.92
N LYS A 66 7.67 4.19 9.58
CA LYS A 66 6.35 3.56 9.64
C LYS A 66 5.95 3.36 11.08
N ILE A 67 4.65 3.41 11.34
CA ILE A 67 4.07 3.05 12.63
C ILE A 67 3.88 1.54 12.65
N VAL A 68 4.37 0.88 13.69
CA VAL A 68 4.19 -0.55 13.95
C VAL A 68 3.40 -0.67 15.25
N PRO A 69 2.15 -1.15 15.22
CA PRO A 69 1.41 -1.40 16.45
C PRO A 69 2.12 -2.51 17.25
N ASN A 70 2.25 -2.32 18.56
CA ASN A 70 2.78 -3.33 19.46
C ASN A 70 1.66 -4.34 19.73
N GLU A 71 1.74 -5.54 19.14
CA GLU A 71 0.77 -6.63 19.36
C GLU A 71 0.82 -7.22 20.80
N LYS A 72 1.55 -6.60 21.72
CA LYS A 72 1.76 -7.05 23.11
C LYS A 72 1.21 -6.07 24.16
N ALA A 73 0.15 -5.34 23.84
CA ALA A 73 -0.55 -4.50 24.81
C ALA A 73 -1.80 -5.23 25.33
N GLU A 74 -1.58 -6.41 25.93
CA GLU A 74 -2.49 -7.10 26.86
C GLU A 74 -1.66 -7.70 28.00
#